data_AF-A0AAP4VM90-F1
#
_entry.id   AF-A0AAP4VM90-F1
#
_cell.length_a   1.000
_cell.length_b   1.000
_cell.length_c   1.000
_cell.angle_alpha   90.00
_cell.angle_beta   90.00
_cell.angle_gamma   90.00
#
_symmetry.space_group_name_H-M   'P 1'
#
loop_
_entity.id
_entity.type
_entity.pdbx_description
1 polymer ?
#
loop_
_entity_poly.entity_id
_entity_poly.type
_entity_poly.pdbx_seq_one_letter_code
_entity_poly.pdbx_strand_id
1 'polypeptide(L)'
;MRQIGSGMMNKITVAPANRGRIQAQGGGIEESEPWADPMPLPCRDGLTKSKALESGLVKKEQKIRKDAFDRARDFMRRCAKNGGVSVTSKSYPVRDDKDRRVDIEVRAGRAFV
;
A
#
# COMPACT_ATOMS: atom_id res chain seq x y z
N MET A 1 19.46 -46.42 -19.94
CA MET A 1 19.61 -46.06 -18.52
C MET A 1 20.22 -44.67 -18.42
N ARG A 2 19.83 -43.90 -17.39
CA ARG A 2 20.27 -42.54 -16.99
C ARG A 2 19.42 -41.37 -17.53
N GLN A 3 18.35 -41.12 -16.77
CA GLN A 3 17.69 -39.84 -16.60
C GLN A 3 18.62 -38.95 -15.75
N ILE A 4 19.07 -37.82 -16.28
CA ILE A 4 19.81 -36.79 -15.54
C ILE A 4 18.80 -35.82 -14.92
N GLY A 5 18.90 -35.68 -13.60
CA GLY A 5 17.88 -35.12 -12.73
C GLY A 5 17.59 -33.63 -12.95
N SER A 6 16.29 -33.33 -12.88
CA SER A 6 15.77 -31.99 -12.66
C SER A 6 16.19 -31.51 -11.27
N GLY A 7 17.06 -30.49 -11.22
CA GLY A 7 17.34 -29.77 -10.00
C GLY A 7 16.16 -28.89 -9.63
N MET A 8 15.22 -29.42 -8.83
CA MET A 8 14.18 -28.61 -8.22
C MET A 8 14.82 -27.65 -7.21
N MET A 9 14.97 -26.38 -7.61
CA MET A 9 15.21 -25.29 -6.66
C MET A 9 14.06 -25.30 -5.64
N ASN A 10 14.37 -25.72 -4.41
CA ASN A 10 13.44 -25.71 -3.30
C ASN A 10 13.09 -24.24 -2.99
N LYS A 11 11.98 -23.74 -3.54
CA LYS A 11 11.46 -22.42 -3.22
C LYS A 11 10.97 -22.47 -1.78
N ILE A 12 11.81 -22.08 -0.83
CA ILE A 12 11.36 -21.78 0.54
C ILE A 12 10.42 -20.58 0.41
N THR A 13 9.12 -20.83 0.34
CA THR A 13 8.10 -19.79 0.40
C THR A 13 8.02 -19.30 1.84
N VAL A 14 8.72 -18.21 2.16
CA VAL A 14 8.52 -17.51 3.43
C VAL A 14 7.14 -16.85 3.37
N ALA A 15 6.26 -17.21 4.30
CA ALA A 15 4.91 -16.62 4.36
C ALA A 15 5.00 -15.09 4.53
N PRO A 16 4.08 -14.32 3.91
CA PRO A 16 4.11 -12.86 4.01
C PRO A 16 3.80 -12.40 5.45
N ALA A 17 4.82 -11.93 6.15
CA ALA A 17 4.72 -11.44 7.53
C ALA A 17 4.18 -9.99 7.61
N ASN A 18 4.32 -9.22 6.52
CA ASN A 18 3.93 -7.81 6.45
C ASN A 18 2.84 -7.66 5.40
N ARG A 19 1.67 -7.15 5.81
CA ARG A 19 0.49 -7.10 4.95
C ARG A 19 -0.25 -5.79 5.14
N GLY A 20 -0.89 -5.33 4.06
CA GLY A 20 -1.75 -4.17 4.12
C GLY A 20 -2.21 -3.71 2.74
N ARG A 21 -2.82 -2.53 2.67
CA ARG A 21 -3.16 -1.88 1.41
C ARG A 21 -3.26 -0.36 1.56
N ILE A 22 -3.14 0.33 0.43
CA ILE A 22 -3.57 1.71 0.25
C ILE A 22 -4.88 1.65 -0.54
N GLN A 23 -5.91 2.39 -0.14
CA GLN A 23 -7.24 2.27 -0.72
C GLN A 23 -7.84 3.65 -1.02
N ALA A 24 -8.55 3.78 -2.14
CA ALA A 24 -9.42 4.91 -2.44
C ALA A 24 -10.87 4.42 -2.34
N GLN A 25 -11.65 5.03 -1.44
CA GLN A 25 -13.04 4.61 -1.19
C GLN A 25 -14.02 5.78 -1.29
N GLY A 26 -15.29 5.49 -1.59
CA GLY A 26 -16.39 6.45 -1.62
C GLY A 26 -16.59 7.06 -3.01
N GLY A 27 -17.72 7.74 -3.23
CA GLY A 27 -18.04 8.32 -4.53
C GLY A 27 -18.23 7.29 -5.65
N GLY A 28 -18.57 6.05 -5.31
CA GLY A 28 -18.68 4.92 -6.24
C GLY A 28 -17.35 4.25 -6.60
N ILE A 29 -16.25 4.56 -5.91
CA ILE A 29 -14.93 3.96 -6.09
C ILE A 29 -14.58 3.10 -4.87
N GLU A 30 -14.09 1.89 -5.11
CA GLU A 30 -13.49 1.00 -4.12
C GLU A 30 -12.23 0.33 -4.70
N GLU A 31 -11.19 1.11 -4.91
CA GLU A 31 -9.94 0.67 -5.54
C GLU A 31 -8.81 0.56 -4.52
N SER A 32 -7.90 -0.40 -4.69
CA SER A 32 -6.80 -0.59 -3.73
C SER A 32 -5.51 -1.16 -4.32
N GLU A 33 -4.40 -0.80 -3.70
CA GLU A 33 -3.06 -1.33 -3.96
C GLU A 33 -2.57 -2.12 -2.74
N PRO A 34 -2.72 -3.46 -2.73
CA PRO A 34 -2.30 -4.30 -1.61
C PRO A 34 -0.80 -4.57 -1.61
N TRP A 35 -0.29 -4.99 -0.44
CA TRP A 35 1.02 -5.64 -0.32
C TRP A 35 0.93 -6.83 0.64
N ALA A 36 1.79 -7.81 0.39
CA ALA A 36 1.94 -9.01 1.20
C ALA A 36 3.35 -9.55 0.99
N ASP A 37 4.27 -9.18 1.88
CA ASP A 37 5.70 -9.45 1.72
C ASP A 37 6.33 -9.98 3.00
N PRO A 38 7.35 -10.86 2.90
CA PRO A 38 8.13 -11.30 4.06
C PRO A 38 8.85 -10.16 4.77
N MET A 39 9.23 -9.11 4.03
CA MET A 39 9.93 -7.94 4.56
C MET A 39 8.98 -6.75 4.74
N PRO A 40 9.23 -5.85 5.72
CA PRO A 40 8.45 -4.62 5.87
C PRO A 40 8.47 -3.80 4.58
N LEU A 41 7.30 -3.24 4.20
CA LEU A 41 7.19 -2.44 2.98
C LEU A 41 8.06 -1.16 3.10
N PRO A 42 9.05 -0.93 2.23
CA PRO A 42 9.83 0.30 2.25
C PRO A 42 8.98 1.52 1.90
N CYS A 43 9.29 2.69 2.46
CA CYS A 43 8.55 3.93 2.19
C CYS A 43 8.47 4.26 0.69
N ARG A 44 9.57 4.11 -0.05
CA ARG A 44 9.59 4.32 -1.51
C ARG A 44 8.59 3.44 -2.26
N ASP A 45 8.40 2.19 -1.81
CA ASP A 45 7.53 1.23 -2.49
C ASP A 45 6.07 1.50 -2.11
N GLY A 46 5.81 1.93 -0.87
CA GLY A 46 4.52 2.50 -0.46
C GLY A 46 4.11 3.73 -1.26
N LEU A 47 5.05 4.66 -1.52
CA LEU A 47 4.81 5.83 -2.37
C LEU A 47 4.52 5.44 -3.83
N THR A 48 5.23 4.45 -4.36
CA THR A 48 4.98 3.90 -5.69
C THR A 48 3.57 3.31 -5.79
N LYS A 49 3.16 2.51 -4.80
CA LYS A 49 1.79 1.97 -4.72
C LYS A 49 0.74 3.08 -4.62
N SER A 50 0.97 4.11 -3.80
CA SER A 50 0.07 5.27 -3.73
C SER A 50 -0.07 5.97 -5.08
N LYS A 51 1.02 6.12 -5.84
CA LYS A 51 1.00 6.74 -7.16
C LYS A 51 0.31 5.85 -8.19
N ALA A 52 0.53 4.54 -8.14
CA ALA A 52 -0.15 3.57 -8.99
C ALA A 52 -1.67 3.66 -8.80
N LEU A 53 -2.13 3.61 -7.54
CA LEU A 53 -3.54 3.77 -7.19
C LEU A 53 -4.10 5.09 -7.72
N GLU A 54 -3.44 6.23 -7.42
CA GLU A 54 -3.89 7.54 -7.89
C GLU A 54 -3.97 7.57 -9.43
N SER A 55 -2.96 7.07 -10.13
CA SER A 55 -2.92 7.06 -11.60
C SER A 55 -3.96 6.15 -12.24
N GLY A 56 -4.39 5.09 -11.54
CA GLY A 56 -5.45 4.17 -11.99
C GLY A 56 -6.85 4.76 -11.90
N LEU A 57 -7.06 5.82 -11.11
CA LEU A 57 -8.36 6.49 -11.03
C LEU A 57 -8.63 7.32 -12.28
N VAL A 58 -9.91 7.56 -12.59
CA VAL A 58 -10.29 8.53 -13.62
C VAL A 58 -9.82 9.94 -13.26
N LYS A 59 -9.44 10.76 -14.26
CA LYS A 59 -8.84 12.10 -14.06
C LYS A 59 -9.63 13.00 -13.10
N LYS A 60 -10.97 12.92 -13.09
CA LYS A 60 -11.83 13.67 -12.17
C LYS A 60 -11.55 13.30 -10.71
N GLU A 61 -11.46 11.99 -10.43
CA GLU A 61 -11.25 11.46 -9.08
C GLU A 61 -9.82 11.67 -8.60
N GLN A 62 -8.83 11.63 -9.51
CA GLN A 62 -7.46 12.08 -9.21
C GLN A 62 -7.46 13.51 -8.65
N LYS A 63 -8.12 14.44 -9.33
CA LYS A 63 -8.19 15.85 -8.91
C LYS A 63 -8.90 16.01 -7.57
N ILE A 64 -10.04 15.33 -7.38
CA ILE A 64 -10.83 15.40 -6.14
C ILE A 64 -10.03 14.88 -4.95
N ARG A 65 -9.28 13.79 -5.13
CA ARG A 65 -8.57 13.09 -4.04
C ARG A 65 -7.13 13.56 -3.84
N LYS A 66 -6.64 14.50 -4.65
CA LYS A 66 -5.23 14.91 -4.65
C LYS A 66 -4.71 15.23 -3.24
N ASP A 67 -5.44 16.06 -2.50
CA ASP A 67 -5.05 16.45 -1.13
C ASP A 67 -5.07 15.26 -0.15
N ALA A 68 -6.02 14.34 -0.30
CA ALA A 68 -6.08 13.12 0.51
C ALA A 68 -4.87 12.21 0.22
N PHE A 69 -4.49 12.05 -1.05
CA PHE A 69 -3.26 11.34 -1.44
C PHE A 69 -2.00 12.04 -0.91
N ASP A 70 -1.94 13.36 -0.97
CA ASP A 70 -0.80 14.13 -0.44
C ASP A 70 -0.63 13.87 1.07
N ARG A 71 -1.70 13.97 1.86
CA ARG A 71 -1.66 13.69 3.31
C ARG A 71 -1.32 12.23 3.63
N ALA A 72 -1.81 11.29 2.83
CA ALA A 72 -1.47 9.88 2.95
C ALA A 72 0.04 9.66 2.70
N ARG A 73 0.60 10.26 1.65
CA ARG A 73 2.04 10.19 1.34
C ARG A 73 2.90 10.85 2.42
N ASP A 74 2.45 11.98 2.98
CA ASP A 74 3.15 12.65 4.08
C ASP A 74 3.20 11.80 5.36
N PHE A 75 2.15 11.04 5.64
CA PHE A 75 2.18 10.06 6.70
C PHE A 75 3.25 8.98 6.46
N MET A 76 3.31 8.38 5.27
CA MET A 76 4.34 7.38 4.93
C MET A 76 5.75 7.94 5.13
N ARG A 77 6.00 9.17 4.69
CA ARG A 77 7.30 9.85 4.87
C ARG A 77 7.63 10.09 6.34
N ARG A 78 6.66 10.47 7.16
CA ARG A 78 6.85 10.62 8.61
C ARG A 78 7.11 9.28 9.29
N CYS A 79 6.43 8.21 8.88
CA CYS A 79 6.71 6.86 9.37
C CYS A 79 8.16 6.49 9.09
N ALA A 80 8.65 6.65 7.86
CA ALA A 80 10.02 6.33 7.48
C ALA A 80 11.06 7.05 8.36
N LYS A 81 10.86 8.35 8.62
CA LYS A 81 11.72 9.14 9.53
C LYS A 81 11.74 8.61 10.97
N ASN A 82 10.73 7.84 11.37
CA ASN A 82 10.60 7.23 12.70
C ASN A 82 10.82 5.70 12.68
N GLY A 83 11.43 5.16 11.62
CA GLY A 83 11.72 3.73 11.48
C GLY A 83 10.52 2.87 11.05
N GLY A 84 9.50 3.47 10.45
CA GLY A 84 8.28 2.82 9.98
C GLY A 84 7.14 2.84 10.99
N VAL A 85 6.10 2.07 10.70
CA VAL A 85 4.91 1.93 11.55
C VAL A 85 4.47 0.47 11.62
N SER A 86 3.94 0.06 12.78
CA SER A 86 3.30 -1.24 12.97
C SER A 86 1.85 -1.23 12.47
N VAL A 87 1.07 -2.25 12.84
CA VAL A 87 -0.35 -2.38 12.52
C VAL A 87 -1.11 -1.10 12.88
N THR A 88 -1.74 -0.49 11.88
CA THR A 88 -2.47 0.76 12.04
C THR A 88 -3.45 0.96 10.89
N SER A 89 -4.47 1.79 11.12
CA SER A 89 -5.38 2.28 10.10
C SER A 89 -5.42 3.80 10.16
N LYS A 90 -5.20 4.45 9.01
CA LYS A 90 -5.29 5.90 8.84
C LYS A 90 -6.20 6.22 7.67
N SER A 91 -7.12 7.14 7.90
CA SER A 91 -8.06 7.60 6.89
C SER A 91 -7.86 9.08 6.61
N TYR A 92 -7.82 9.44 5.34
CA TYR A 92 -7.65 10.80 4.83
C TYR A 92 -8.88 11.16 3.99
N PRO A 93 -9.94 11.71 4.59
CA PRO A 93 -11.14 12.12 3.86
C PRO A 93 -10.86 13.33 2.98
N VAL A 94 -11.52 13.44 1.83
CA VAL A 94 -11.49 14.63 0.98
C VAL A 94 -12.12 15.79 1.75
N ARG A 95 -11.57 17.01 1.59
CA ARG A 95 -12.10 18.19 2.27
C ARG A 95 -13.53 18.44 1.80
N ASP A 96 -14.43 18.66 2.74
CA ASP A 96 -15.86 18.91 2.50
C ASP A 96 -16.62 17.72 1.85
N ASP A 97 -15.99 16.55 1.77
CA ASP A 97 -16.58 15.31 1.25
C ASP A 97 -16.03 14.11 2.04
N LYS A 98 -16.70 13.78 3.13
CA LYS A 98 -16.28 12.69 4.03
C LYS A 98 -16.54 11.29 3.45
N ASP A 99 -17.36 11.19 2.41
CA ASP A 99 -17.61 9.91 1.74
C ASP A 99 -16.37 9.47 0.97
N ARG A 100 -15.77 10.39 0.21
CA ARG A 100 -14.52 10.12 -0.52
C ARG A 100 -13.30 10.20 0.39
N ARG A 101 -12.49 9.13 0.42
CA ARG A 101 -11.27 9.06 1.25
C ARG A 101 -10.15 8.26 0.61
N VAL A 102 -8.94 8.48 1.11
CA VAL A 102 -7.78 7.62 0.89
C VAL A 102 -7.39 7.00 2.23
N ASP A 103 -7.34 5.68 2.28
CA ASP A 103 -7.05 4.92 3.50
C ASP A 103 -5.69 4.21 3.37
N ILE A 104 -4.95 4.15 4.47
CA ILE A 104 -3.74 3.35 4.63
C ILE A 104 -4.01 2.34 5.74
N GLU A 105 -3.92 1.06 5.41
CA GLU A 105 -4.13 -0.03 6.36
C GLU A 105 -2.92 -0.96 6.40
N VAL A 106 -2.17 -0.90 7.49
CA VAL A 106 -1.14 -1.89 7.82
C VAL A 106 -1.83 -2.98 8.65
N ARG A 107 -2.07 -4.14 8.04
CA ARG A 107 -2.83 -5.26 8.63
C ARG A 107 -1.96 -6.24 9.42
N ALA A 108 -0.68 -6.35 9.07
CA ALA A 108 0.28 -7.19 9.79
C ALA A 108 1.71 -6.66 9.61
N GLY A 109 2.58 -6.92 10.59
CA GLY A 109 3.99 -6.58 10.55
C GLY A 109 4.26 -5.07 10.63
N ARG A 110 5.25 -4.60 9.86
CA ARG A 110 5.62 -3.18 9.73
C ARG A 110 5.55 -2.72 8.28
N ALA A 111 5.35 -1.42 8.10
CA ALA A 111 5.38 -0.77 6.80
C ALA A 111 6.02 0.62 6.88
N PHE A 112 6.34 1.15 5.71
CA PHE A 112 6.93 2.46 5.48
C PHE A 112 8.25 2.67 6.25
N VAL A 113 9.08 1.63 6.31
CA VAL A 113 10.45 1.70 6.83
C VAL A 113 11.36 2.53 5.93
#